data_AF-A0A073B0W9-F1
#
_entry.id   AF-A0A073B0W9-F1
#
_cell.length_a   1.000
_cell.length_b   1.000
_cell.length_c   1.000
_cell.angle_alpha   90.00
_cell.angle_beta   90.00
_cell.angle_gamma   90.00
#
_symmetry.space_group_name_H-M   'P 1'
#
loop_
_entity.id
_entity.type
_entity.pdbx_description
1 polymer ?
#
loop_
_entity_poly.entity_id
_entity_poly.type
_entity_poly.pdbx_seq_one_letter_code
_entity_poly.pdbx_strand_id
1 'polypeptide(L)'
;MNLNKQEHLTEEPVQLAHVPSAVTETMAVHLGVEVPADFAELREACAKAMPLLHAPGEEGFTSRFEQVLHDVVLSGTEATNSDVGMSRGPRKISALSNAISQNRLEPLDWGTNAFYCCVTPSSNFVRRFAEAPAELPQALRAISARMRYNGWHYLPHSSGMHHRAAERDWFFAPTMSDVTDWSDQHHTGHVAHGVRYAIRVPFGIELAGANRPGVHDFRLMRAWGGEAYTIADLRSAIAIGELLRVFYQAHADHLASGVPPLDVVDFDNSWYQARYNDPTKLILKEEAHG
;
A
#
# COMPACT_ATOMS: atom_id res chain seq x y z
N MET A 1 -26.96 3.22 15.76
CA MET A 1 -25.77 3.18 14.90
C MET A 1 -24.97 4.43 15.20
N ASN A 2 -24.07 4.38 16.18
CA ASN A 2 -23.23 5.53 16.52
C ASN A 2 -21.95 5.41 15.69
N LEU A 3 -21.91 6.12 14.57
CA LEU A 3 -20.68 6.32 13.82
C LEU A 3 -19.85 7.33 14.62
N ASN A 4 -18.92 6.84 15.44
CA ASN A 4 -17.94 7.69 16.14
C ASN A 4 -16.89 8.15 15.14
N LYS A 5 -17.28 9.03 14.20
CA LYS A 5 -16.36 9.66 13.26
C LYS A 5 -15.77 10.90 13.92
N GLN A 6 -14.45 10.96 14.05
CA GLN A 6 -13.74 12.17 14.41
C GLN A 6 -13.03 12.71 13.17
N GLU A 7 -13.18 14.01 12.93
CA GLU A 7 -12.50 14.72 11.84
C GLU A 7 -11.45 15.64 12.46
N HIS A 8 -10.22 15.58 11.93
CA HIS A 8 -9.10 16.37 12.41
C HIS A 8 -8.59 17.27 11.29
N LEU A 9 -8.54 18.57 11.54
CA LEU A 9 -7.84 19.53 10.70
C LEU A 9 -6.46 19.76 11.30
N THR A 10 -5.40 19.45 10.56
CA THR A 10 -4.03 19.77 10.97
C THR A 10 -3.68 21.17 10.46
N GLU A 11 -3.26 22.06 11.36
CA GLU A 11 -2.89 23.45 11.00
C GLU A 11 -1.61 23.51 10.15
N GLU A 12 -0.69 22.57 10.38
CA GLU A 12 0.57 22.47 9.63
C GLU A 12 0.53 21.33 8.62
N PRO A 13 0.99 21.57 7.36
CA PRO A 13 1.07 20.54 6.35
C PRO A 13 2.02 19.42 6.78
N VAL A 14 1.72 18.19 6.35
CA VAL A 14 2.62 17.06 6.52
C VAL A 14 3.81 17.25 5.58
N GLN A 15 5.01 17.09 6.13
CA GLN A 15 6.29 17.23 5.45
C GLN A 15 7.06 15.91 5.51
N LEU A 16 8.06 15.74 4.63
CA LEU A 16 8.89 14.55 4.59
C LEU A 16 9.62 14.27 5.92
N ALA A 17 9.93 15.31 6.71
CA ALA A 17 10.47 15.18 8.07
C ALA A 17 9.56 14.41 9.06
N HIS A 18 8.28 14.17 8.72
CA HIS A 18 7.37 13.34 9.51
C HIS A 18 7.44 11.85 9.13
N VAL A 19 8.13 11.50 8.03
CA VAL A 19 8.43 10.12 7.70
C VAL A 19 9.39 9.57 8.76
N PRO A 20 9.09 8.42 9.39
CA PRO A 20 10.01 7.82 10.35
C PRO A 20 11.38 7.52 9.72
N SER A 21 12.47 7.72 10.47
CA SER A 21 13.84 7.59 9.94
C SER A 21 14.11 6.22 9.33
N ALA A 22 13.62 5.15 9.97
CA ALA A 22 13.74 3.78 9.46
C ALA A 22 13.16 3.63 8.04
N VAL A 23 12.09 4.35 7.71
CA VAL A 23 11.48 4.32 6.37
C VAL A 23 12.34 5.10 5.37
N THR A 24 12.86 6.27 5.76
CA THR A 24 13.78 7.03 4.90
C THR A 24 15.10 6.30 4.69
N GLU A 25 15.63 5.60 5.68
CA GLU A 25 16.84 4.78 5.59
C GLU A 25 16.60 3.58 4.66
N THR A 26 15.46 2.91 4.79
CA THR A 26 15.06 1.81 3.89
C THR A 26 14.96 2.30 2.44
N MET A 27 14.29 3.42 2.20
CA MET A 27 14.19 4.02 0.87
C MET A 27 15.57 4.43 0.34
N ALA A 28 16.44 5.02 1.18
CA ALA A 28 17.79 5.43 0.78
C ALA A 28 18.64 4.24 0.28
N VAL A 29 18.56 3.10 0.96
CA VAL A 29 19.23 1.86 0.52
C VAL A 29 18.81 1.46 -0.88
N HIS A 30 17.51 1.51 -1.19
CA HIS A 30 17.01 1.14 -2.51
C HIS A 30 17.29 2.18 -3.59
N LEU A 31 17.30 3.47 -3.25
CA LEU A 31 17.64 4.54 -4.19
C LEU A 31 19.15 4.67 -4.43
N GLY A 32 19.98 4.11 -3.54
CA GLY A 32 21.44 4.23 -3.59
C GLY A 32 21.96 5.63 -3.25
N VAL A 33 21.11 6.48 -2.66
CA VAL A 33 21.38 7.87 -2.28
C VAL A 33 20.61 8.19 -1.00
N GLU A 34 21.07 9.18 -0.23
CA GLU A 34 20.30 9.67 0.91
C GLU A 34 18.94 10.22 0.45
N VAL A 35 17.91 9.97 1.26
CA VAL A 35 16.58 10.57 1.03
C VAL A 35 16.70 12.08 1.31
N PRO A 36 16.31 12.94 0.35
CA PRO A 36 16.41 14.39 0.51
C PRO A 36 15.44 14.91 1.58
N ALA A 37 15.42 16.21 1.84
CA ALA A 37 14.54 16.82 2.85
C ALA A 37 13.13 17.16 2.34
N ASP A 38 12.91 17.07 1.02
CA ASP A 38 11.66 17.49 0.35
C ASP A 38 11.13 16.42 -0.62
N PHE A 39 9.80 16.38 -0.80
CA PHE A 39 9.12 15.41 -1.66
C PHE A 39 9.39 15.63 -3.15
N ALA A 40 9.64 16.85 -3.61
CA ALA A 40 9.98 17.11 -5.01
C ALA A 40 11.40 16.61 -5.33
N GLU A 41 12.37 16.84 -4.45
CA GLU A 41 13.71 16.27 -4.59
C GLU A 41 13.67 14.74 -4.52
N LEU A 42 12.85 14.17 -3.63
CA LEU A 42 12.64 12.72 -3.56
C LEU A 42 12.07 12.17 -4.88
N ARG A 43 11.17 12.91 -5.53
CA ARG A 43 10.63 12.53 -6.84
C ARG A 43 11.72 12.42 -7.90
N GLU A 44 12.67 13.35 -7.91
CA GLU A 44 13.81 13.28 -8.82
C GLU A 44 14.70 12.06 -8.53
N ALA A 45 14.95 11.75 -7.26
CA ALA A 45 15.72 10.57 -6.85
C ALA A 45 15.01 9.27 -7.28
N CYS A 46 13.70 9.14 -7.03
CA CYS A 46 12.90 8.00 -7.48
C CYS A 46 12.91 7.88 -9.01
N ALA A 47 12.77 8.99 -9.75
CA ALA A 47 12.79 8.97 -11.21
C ALA A 47 14.15 8.49 -11.77
N LYS A 48 15.27 8.92 -11.16
CA LYS A 48 16.62 8.47 -11.54
C LYS A 48 16.84 6.98 -11.24
N ALA A 49 16.30 6.47 -10.13
CA ALA A 49 16.44 5.08 -9.73
C ALA A 49 15.53 4.12 -10.53
N MET A 50 14.38 4.58 -11.02
CA MET A 50 13.33 3.74 -11.59
C MET A 50 13.79 2.74 -12.67
N PRO A 51 14.68 3.10 -13.63
CA PRO A 51 15.19 2.14 -14.61
C PRO A 51 15.87 0.92 -13.98
N LEU A 52 16.60 1.11 -12.87
CA LEU A 52 17.24 0.01 -12.13
C LEU A 52 16.23 -0.77 -11.30
N LEU A 53 15.15 -0.12 -10.85
CA LEU A 53 14.10 -0.78 -10.07
C LEU A 53 13.21 -1.70 -10.93
N HIS A 54 13.30 -1.62 -12.25
CA HIS A 54 12.65 -2.57 -13.16
C HIS A 54 13.45 -3.86 -13.36
N ALA A 55 14.67 -3.96 -12.82
CA ALA A 55 15.46 -5.18 -12.84
C ALA A 55 14.84 -6.26 -11.91
N PRO A 56 15.22 -7.55 -12.09
CA PRO A 56 14.80 -8.63 -11.19
C PRO A 56 15.10 -8.33 -9.72
N GLY A 57 14.15 -8.67 -8.85
CA GLY A 57 14.28 -8.49 -7.41
C GLY A 57 15.25 -9.49 -6.78
N GLU A 58 15.68 -9.19 -5.55
CA GLU A 58 16.43 -10.13 -4.70
C GLU A 58 15.47 -10.94 -3.83
N GLU A 59 15.97 -11.94 -3.10
CA GLU A 59 15.20 -12.71 -2.10
C GLU A 59 13.85 -13.30 -2.60
N GLY A 60 13.75 -13.56 -3.91
CA GLY A 60 12.54 -14.12 -4.52
C GLY A 60 11.47 -13.09 -4.90
N PHE A 61 11.76 -11.79 -4.90
CA PHE A 61 10.91 -10.78 -5.53
C PHE A 61 11.04 -10.82 -7.06
N THR A 62 9.93 -10.61 -7.76
CA THR A 62 9.91 -10.62 -9.23
C THR A 62 10.66 -9.40 -9.80
N SER A 63 10.50 -8.22 -9.20
CA SER A 63 11.23 -7.00 -9.55
C SER A 63 11.75 -6.26 -8.32
N ARG A 64 12.77 -5.42 -8.52
CA ARG A 64 13.27 -4.50 -7.49
C ARG A 64 12.19 -3.50 -7.07
N PHE A 65 11.31 -3.07 -7.96
CA PHE A 65 10.17 -2.21 -7.65
C PHE A 65 9.25 -2.85 -6.60
N GLU A 66 8.90 -4.14 -6.77
CA GLU A 66 8.09 -4.89 -5.81
C GLU A 66 8.81 -5.08 -4.48
N GLN A 67 10.13 -5.28 -4.50
CA GLN A 67 10.95 -5.34 -3.30
C GLN A 67 10.94 -4.01 -2.54
N VAL A 68 11.22 -2.88 -3.18
CA VAL A 68 11.19 -1.55 -2.54
C VAL A 68 9.82 -1.31 -1.91
N LEU A 69 8.75 -1.61 -2.66
CA LEU A 69 7.39 -1.45 -2.16
C LEU A 69 7.17 -2.27 -0.88
N HIS A 70 7.57 -3.54 -0.89
CA HIS A 70 7.44 -4.40 0.29
C HIS A 70 8.24 -3.85 1.47
N ASP A 71 9.52 -3.54 1.27
CA ASP A 71 10.43 -3.18 2.35
C ASP A 71 10.06 -1.82 2.96
N VAL A 72 9.64 -0.85 2.16
CA VAL A 72 9.13 0.45 2.64
C VAL A 72 7.82 0.29 3.41
N VAL A 73 6.89 -0.53 2.92
CA VAL A 73 5.61 -0.77 3.62
C VAL A 73 5.88 -1.50 4.94
N LEU A 74 6.74 -2.51 4.98
CA LEU A 74 7.15 -3.20 6.21
C LEU A 74 7.82 -2.24 7.21
N SER A 75 8.79 -1.45 6.75
CA SER A 75 9.46 -0.45 7.59
C SER A 75 8.45 0.56 8.18
N GLY A 76 7.47 1.00 7.39
CA GLY A 76 6.39 1.86 7.86
C GLY A 76 5.47 1.17 8.88
N THR A 77 5.20 -0.13 8.70
CA THR A 77 4.44 -0.94 9.66
C THR A 77 5.14 -0.98 11.01
N GLU A 78 6.44 -1.32 11.03
CA GLU A 78 7.24 -1.42 12.26
C GLU A 78 7.41 -0.05 12.94
N ALA A 79 7.80 0.97 12.18
CA ALA A 79 8.07 2.30 12.72
C ALA A 79 6.83 3.00 13.32
N THR A 80 5.63 2.55 12.96
CA THR A 80 4.36 3.05 13.52
C THR A 80 3.75 2.12 14.58
N ASN A 81 4.49 1.09 15.00
CA ASN A 81 4.01 0.05 15.92
C ASN A 81 2.66 -0.53 15.47
N SER A 82 2.53 -0.78 14.17
CA SER A 82 1.34 -1.39 13.60
C SER A 82 1.51 -2.90 13.49
N ASP A 83 0.40 -3.64 13.50
CA ASP A 83 0.45 -5.09 13.32
C ASP A 83 0.59 -5.46 11.84
N VAL A 84 -0.10 -4.73 10.95
CA VAL A 84 -0.04 -4.94 9.51
C VAL A 84 -0.10 -3.62 8.76
N GLY A 85 0.79 -3.45 7.79
CA GLY A 85 0.74 -2.38 6.81
C GLY A 85 0.36 -2.91 5.44
N MET A 86 -0.25 -2.04 4.64
CA MET A 86 -0.82 -2.39 3.35
C MET A 86 -0.60 -1.27 2.35
N SER A 87 -0.19 -1.62 1.14
CA SER A 87 -0.26 -0.72 -0.01
C SER A 87 -0.84 -1.44 -1.22
N ARG A 88 -1.78 -0.81 -1.93
CA ARG A 88 -2.48 -1.44 -3.07
C ARG A 88 -2.38 -0.62 -4.34
N GLY A 89 -2.68 -1.28 -5.46
CA GLY A 89 -2.80 -0.63 -6.76
C GLY A 89 -3.24 -1.60 -7.86
N PRO A 90 -3.47 -1.10 -9.08
CA PRO A 90 -3.62 -1.95 -10.26
C PRO A 90 -2.28 -2.62 -10.59
N ARG A 91 -2.32 -3.88 -11.03
CA ARG A 91 -1.12 -4.60 -11.49
C ARG A 91 -0.54 -4.01 -12.76
N LYS A 92 -1.42 -3.55 -13.66
CA LYS A 92 -1.06 -3.08 -15.01
C LYS A 92 -1.33 -1.57 -15.14
N ILE A 93 -0.50 -0.75 -14.50
CA ILE A 93 -0.74 0.71 -14.44
C ILE A 93 -0.70 1.36 -15.84
N SER A 94 0.20 0.92 -16.73
CA SER A 94 0.24 1.40 -18.12
C SER A 94 -1.03 1.07 -18.89
N ALA A 95 -1.57 -0.15 -18.70
CA ALA A 95 -2.80 -0.55 -19.37
C ALA A 95 -3.99 0.31 -18.89
N LEU A 96 -4.05 0.61 -17.59
CA LEU A 96 -5.06 1.51 -17.05
C LEU A 96 -4.93 2.92 -17.64
N SER A 97 -3.72 3.50 -17.62
CA SER A 97 -3.45 4.84 -18.14
C SER A 97 -3.81 4.95 -19.63
N ASN A 98 -3.44 3.95 -20.43
CA ASN A 98 -3.75 3.90 -21.87
C ASN A 98 -5.25 3.75 -22.14
N ALA A 99 -5.97 2.94 -21.34
CA ALA A 99 -7.41 2.82 -21.46
C ALA A 99 -8.10 4.16 -21.19
N ILE A 100 -7.71 4.84 -20.11
CA ILE A 100 -8.27 6.14 -19.72
C ILE A 100 -7.98 7.19 -20.79
N SER A 101 -6.74 7.29 -21.29
CA SER A 101 -6.36 8.30 -22.30
C SER A 101 -7.11 8.13 -23.61
N GLN A 102 -7.48 6.89 -23.95
CA GLN A 102 -8.24 6.55 -25.16
C GLN A 102 -9.75 6.42 -24.91
N ASN A 103 -10.22 6.79 -23.71
CA ASN A 103 -11.62 6.66 -23.29
C ASN A 103 -12.21 5.25 -23.53
N ARG A 104 -11.39 4.22 -23.32
CA ARG A 104 -11.80 2.83 -23.45
C ARG A 104 -12.30 2.28 -22.12
N LEU A 105 -13.20 1.31 -22.22
CA LEU A 105 -14.01 0.83 -21.09
C LEU A 105 -13.57 -0.52 -20.55
N GLU A 106 -12.53 -1.13 -21.13
CA GLU A 106 -12.04 -2.44 -20.70
C GLU A 106 -11.60 -2.51 -19.23
N PRO A 107 -11.12 -1.44 -18.56
CA PRO A 107 -10.86 -1.50 -17.13
C PRO A 107 -12.11 -1.83 -16.33
N LEU A 108 -13.29 -1.41 -16.80
CA LEU A 108 -14.57 -1.77 -16.20
C LEU A 108 -14.94 -3.24 -16.43
N ASP A 109 -14.13 -4.04 -17.11
CA ASP A 109 -14.31 -5.49 -17.21
C ASP A 109 -13.27 -6.24 -16.35
N TRP A 110 -12.35 -5.52 -15.68
CA TRP A 110 -11.37 -6.12 -14.80
C TRP A 110 -12.01 -6.73 -13.56
N GLY A 111 -11.49 -7.89 -13.13
CA GLY A 111 -11.80 -8.52 -11.85
C GLY A 111 -10.81 -8.11 -10.75
N THR A 112 -11.06 -8.55 -9.51
CA THR A 112 -10.21 -8.26 -8.34
C THR A 112 -8.76 -8.75 -8.47
N ASN A 113 -8.48 -9.71 -9.36
CA ASN A 113 -7.12 -10.18 -9.64
C ASN A 113 -6.29 -9.21 -10.50
N ALA A 114 -6.92 -8.22 -11.14
CA ALA A 114 -6.20 -7.14 -11.83
C ALA A 114 -5.54 -6.14 -10.85
N PHE A 115 -5.80 -6.29 -9.56
CA PHE A 115 -5.23 -5.50 -8.48
C PHE A 115 -4.27 -6.34 -7.66
N TYR A 116 -3.30 -5.69 -7.03
CA TYR A 116 -2.48 -6.27 -5.98
C TYR A 116 -2.74 -5.51 -4.67
N CYS A 117 -2.39 -6.13 -3.56
CA CYS A 117 -2.18 -5.44 -2.30
C CYS A 117 -0.94 -6.05 -1.69
N CYS A 118 0.13 -5.27 -1.55
CA CYS A 118 1.25 -5.58 -0.68
C CYS A 118 0.73 -5.52 0.76
N VAL A 119 0.99 -6.54 1.55
CA VAL A 119 0.54 -6.68 2.94
C VAL A 119 1.74 -7.18 3.71
N THR A 120 2.20 -6.39 4.68
CA THR A 120 3.40 -6.70 5.45
C THR A 120 3.02 -6.81 6.93
N PRO A 121 3.16 -8.01 7.55
CA PRO A 121 2.98 -8.14 8.98
C PRO A 121 4.21 -7.61 9.71
N SER A 122 4.03 -6.95 10.85
CA SER A 122 5.14 -6.70 11.77
C SER A 122 5.59 -7.99 12.44
N SER A 123 6.79 -7.98 12.98
CA SER A 123 7.34 -9.08 13.78
C SER A 123 6.45 -9.41 14.97
N ASN A 124 5.83 -8.41 15.60
CA ASN A 124 4.83 -8.60 16.64
C ASN A 124 3.61 -9.38 16.14
N PHE A 125 3.09 -9.04 14.96
CA PHE A 125 1.96 -9.77 14.39
C PHE A 125 2.37 -11.20 14.00
N VAL A 126 3.55 -11.39 13.41
CA VAL A 126 4.10 -12.72 13.09
C VAL A 126 4.18 -13.59 14.35
N ARG A 127 4.67 -13.05 15.47
CA ARG A 127 4.77 -13.77 16.76
C ARG A 127 3.43 -14.29 17.27
N ARG A 128 2.30 -13.65 16.94
CA ARG A 128 0.95 -14.15 17.32
C ARG A 128 0.59 -15.47 16.67
N PHE A 129 1.23 -15.80 15.54
CA PHE A 129 1.03 -17.06 14.83
C PHE A 129 2.09 -18.12 15.18
N ALA A 130 2.90 -17.93 16.23
CA ALA A 130 3.95 -18.88 16.59
C ALA A 130 3.42 -20.29 16.88
N GLU A 131 2.22 -20.41 17.46
CA GLU A 131 1.57 -21.70 17.75
C GLU A 131 0.84 -22.29 16.52
N ALA A 132 0.54 -21.45 15.51
CA ALA A 132 -0.11 -21.87 14.27
C ALA A 132 0.52 -21.19 13.02
N PRO A 133 1.79 -21.48 12.69
CA PRO A 133 2.53 -20.74 11.66
C PRO A 133 1.89 -20.81 10.26
N ALA A 134 1.21 -21.91 9.96
CA ALA A 134 0.50 -22.13 8.69
C ALA A 134 -0.73 -21.22 8.50
N GLU A 135 -1.22 -20.56 9.55
CA GLU A 135 -2.36 -19.64 9.48
C GLU A 135 -1.96 -18.23 9.04
N LEU A 136 -0.69 -17.81 9.24
CA LEU A 136 -0.23 -16.47 8.87
C LEU A 136 -0.43 -16.17 7.37
N PRO A 137 0.00 -17.02 6.42
CA PRO A 137 -0.29 -16.80 5.00
C PRO A 137 -1.79 -16.75 4.68
N GLN A 138 -2.65 -17.42 5.46
CA GLN A 138 -4.10 -17.39 5.26
C GLN A 138 -4.66 -16.02 5.64
N ALA A 139 -4.25 -15.49 6.81
CA ALA A 139 -4.64 -14.16 7.27
C ALA A 139 -4.19 -13.06 6.30
N LEU A 140 -2.92 -13.09 5.86
CA LEU A 140 -2.39 -12.08 4.92
C LEU A 140 -3.12 -12.10 3.56
N ARG A 141 -3.45 -13.29 3.04
CA ARG A 141 -4.23 -13.43 1.81
C ARG A 141 -5.65 -12.90 1.96
N ALA A 142 -6.31 -13.13 3.11
CA ALA A 142 -7.64 -12.60 3.38
C ALA A 142 -7.65 -11.07 3.41
N ILE A 143 -6.65 -10.47 4.08
CA ILE A 143 -6.44 -9.01 4.12
C ILE A 143 -6.21 -8.47 2.70
N SER A 144 -5.29 -9.09 1.95
CA SER A 144 -4.98 -8.69 0.57
C SER A 144 -6.22 -8.78 -0.34
N ALA A 145 -7.01 -9.86 -0.25
CA ALA A 145 -8.24 -10.03 -1.03
C ALA A 145 -9.26 -8.92 -0.75
N ARG A 146 -9.45 -8.52 0.52
CA ARG A 146 -10.35 -7.43 0.88
C ARG A 146 -9.89 -6.08 0.33
N MET A 147 -8.58 -5.83 0.33
CA MET A 147 -7.99 -4.60 -0.22
C MET A 147 -8.02 -4.54 -1.74
N ARG A 148 -7.82 -5.67 -2.43
CA ARG A 148 -8.03 -5.78 -3.88
C ARG A 148 -9.48 -5.53 -4.27
N TYR A 149 -10.42 -6.00 -3.45
CA TYR A 149 -11.85 -5.71 -3.63
C TYR A 149 -12.15 -4.20 -3.51
N ASN A 150 -11.50 -3.48 -2.59
CA ASN A 150 -11.61 -2.01 -2.53
C ASN A 150 -11.13 -1.36 -3.84
N GLY A 151 -9.97 -1.77 -4.36
CA GLY A 151 -9.44 -1.24 -5.63
C GLY A 151 -10.40 -1.45 -6.80
N TRP A 152 -11.01 -2.62 -6.89
CA TRP A 152 -12.02 -2.93 -7.90
C TRP A 152 -13.26 -2.01 -7.81
N HIS A 153 -13.77 -1.77 -6.60
CA HIS A 153 -14.92 -0.87 -6.36
C HIS A 153 -14.64 0.60 -6.65
N TYR A 154 -13.39 1.05 -6.46
CA TYR A 154 -13.02 2.45 -6.70
C TYR A 154 -12.69 2.74 -8.15
N LEU A 155 -12.39 1.70 -8.94
CA LEU A 155 -11.94 1.83 -10.33
C LEU A 155 -12.84 2.75 -11.17
N PRO A 156 -14.19 2.67 -11.13
CA PRO A 156 -15.03 3.55 -11.94
C PRO A 156 -14.84 5.04 -11.61
N HIS A 157 -14.69 5.39 -10.34
CA HIS A 157 -14.38 6.78 -9.94
C HIS A 157 -12.97 7.17 -10.40
N SER A 158 -11.99 6.33 -10.13
CA SER A 158 -10.59 6.58 -10.48
C SER A 158 -10.34 6.65 -11.99
N SER A 159 -11.17 6.01 -12.83
CA SER A 159 -11.04 6.02 -14.29
C SER A 159 -11.80 7.16 -14.98
N GLY A 160 -12.44 8.06 -14.23
CA GLY A 160 -13.12 9.24 -14.78
C GLY A 160 -14.64 9.13 -14.94
N MET A 161 -15.28 8.14 -14.30
CA MET A 161 -16.74 7.90 -14.29
C MET A 161 -17.38 7.71 -15.67
N HIS A 162 -18.03 6.58 -15.87
CA HIS A 162 -18.66 6.23 -17.15
C HIS A 162 -20.06 5.67 -16.95
N HIS A 163 -20.92 5.70 -17.97
CA HIS A 163 -22.31 5.19 -17.84
C HIS A 163 -22.36 3.71 -17.43
N ARG A 164 -21.39 2.91 -17.87
CA ARG A 164 -21.21 1.49 -17.48
C ARG A 164 -20.88 1.28 -16.00
N ALA A 165 -20.53 2.33 -15.24
CA ALA A 165 -20.31 2.20 -13.80
C ALA A 165 -21.56 1.66 -13.08
N ALA A 166 -22.76 1.94 -13.59
CA ALA A 166 -24.03 1.44 -13.05
C ALA A 166 -24.23 -0.08 -13.24
N GLU A 167 -23.40 -0.74 -14.05
CA GLU A 167 -23.47 -2.20 -14.30
C GLU A 167 -22.83 -3.02 -13.16
N ARG A 168 -22.24 -2.34 -12.16
CA ARG A 168 -21.56 -2.97 -11.03
C ARG A 168 -21.68 -2.17 -9.76
N ASP A 169 -21.42 -2.84 -8.64
CA ASP A 169 -21.22 -2.13 -7.38
C ASP A 169 -19.91 -1.33 -7.44
N TRP A 170 -19.97 -0.08 -7.02
CA TRP A 170 -18.84 0.82 -6.95
C TRP A 170 -19.04 1.87 -5.85
N PHE A 171 -17.94 2.47 -5.41
CA PHE A 171 -17.96 3.57 -4.45
C PHE A 171 -17.04 4.70 -4.93
N PHE A 172 -17.33 5.92 -4.47
CA PHE A 172 -16.35 6.99 -4.58
C PHE A 172 -15.07 6.58 -3.84
N ALA A 173 -13.97 6.59 -4.58
CA ALA A 173 -12.65 6.42 -4.01
C ALA A 173 -12.46 7.45 -2.86
N PRO A 174 -12.03 7.01 -1.66
CA PRO A 174 -11.79 7.92 -0.55
C PRO A 174 -10.66 8.90 -0.92
N THR A 175 -10.77 10.14 -0.45
CA THR A 175 -9.81 11.22 -0.77
C THR A 175 -9.22 11.88 0.48
N MET A 176 -9.67 11.48 1.66
CA MET A 176 -9.20 12.00 2.94
C MET A 176 -8.65 10.87 3.78
N SER A 177 -7.53 11.14 4.45
CA SER A 177 -6.95 10.24 5.43
C SER A 177 -7.81 10.19 6.69
N ASP A 178 -7.89 9.04 7.33
CA ASP A 178 -8.71 8.84 8.52
C ASP A 178 -8.09 7.83 9.50
N VAL A 179 -8.53 7.94 10.75
CA VAL A 179 -8.35 6.93 11.81
C VAL A 179 -9.73 6.35 12.09
N THR A 180 -9.80 5.03 12.23
CA THR A 180 -11.01 4.33 12.64
C THR A 180 -10.74 3.51 13.90
N ASP A 181 -11.58 3.70 14.92
CA ASP A 181 -11.57 2.93 16.15
C ASP A 181 -12.71 1.91 16.17
N TRP A 182 -12.52 0.81 16.91
CA TRP A 182 -13.52 -0.25 17.12
C TRP A 182 -14.01 -0.92 15.83
N SER A 183 -13.10 -1.04 14.85
CA SER A 183 -13.38 -1.65 13.54
C SER A 183 -13.82 -3.12 13.65
N ASP A 184 -13.52 -3.78 14.76
CA ASP A 184 -13.85 -5.16 15.09
C ASP A 184 -15.33 -5.37 15.43
N GLN A 185 -16.14 -4.30 15.45
CA GLN A 185 -17.59 -4.40 15.68
C GLN A 185 -18.44 -4.34 14.40
N HIS A 186 -17.81 -4.12 13.22
CA HIS A 186 -18.54 -3.71 12.01
C HIS A 186 -18.55 -4.73 10.86
N HIS A 187 -17.54 -5.60 10.75
CA HIS A 187 -17.45 -6.57 9.65
C HIS A 187 -16.90 -7.91 10.12
N THR A 188 -17.49 -9.02 9.65
CA THR A 188 -17.06 -10.40 10.00
C THR A 188 -15.57 -10.65 9.73
N GLY A 189 -14.99 -10.02 8.71
CA GLY A 189 -13.56 -10.08 8.43
C GLY A 189 -12.70 -9.27 9.42
N HIS A 190 -13.18 -8.13 9.91
CA HIS A 190 -12.50 -7.38 10.97
C HIS A 190 -12.59 -8.10 12.31
N VAL A 191 -13.73 -8.73 12.60
CA VAL A 191 -13.92 -9.61 13.76
C VAL A 191 -12.95 -10.79 13.68
N ALA A 192 -12.88 -11.47 12.54
CA ALA A 192 -12.05 -12.67 12.37
C ALA A 192 -10.54 -12.39 12.48
N HIS A 193 -10.09 -11.18 12.17
CA HIS A 193 -8.68 -10.78 12.23
C HIS A 193 -8.39 -9.74 13.32
N GLY A 194 -9.35 -9.48 14.20
CA GLY A 194 -9.21 -8.59 15.34
C GLY A 194 -8.86 -7.14 15.03
N VAL A 195 -9.20 -6.66 13.83
CA VAL A 195 -8.86 -5.31 13.36
C VAL A 195 -9.60 -4.29 14.21
N ARG A 196 -8.94 -3.72 15.22
CA ARG A 196 -9.57 -2.80 16.17
C ARG A 196 -9.33 -1.34 15.80
N TYR A 197 -8.09 -1.01 15.42
CA TYR A 197 -7.72 0.33 14.99
C TYR A 197 -7.14 0.29 13.59
N ALA A 198 -7.47 1.28 12.77
CA ALA A 198 -6.96 1.40 11.42
C ALA A 198 -6.64 2.86 11.08
N ILE A 199 -5.57 3.07 10.33
CA ILE A 199 -5.34 4.30 9.57
C ILE A 199 -5.54 3.99 8.09
N ARG A 200 -6.20 4.89 7.38
CA ARG A 200 -6.29 4.90 5.92
C ARG A 200 -5.69 6.20 5.38
N VAL A 201 -4.82 6.07 4.38
CA VAL A 201 -4.19 7.19 3.67
C VAL A 201 -4.40 6.96 2.18
N PRO A 202 -5.54 7.40 1.62
CA PRO A 202 -5.78 7.25 0.20
C PRO A 202 -5.04 8.34 -0.57
N PHE A 203 -4.46 8.00 -1.71
CA PHE A 203 -3.80 8.98 -2.56
C PHE A 203 -3.99 8.68 -4.04
N GLY A 204 -3.89 9.74 -4.84
CA GLY A 204 -3.93 9.67 -6.29
C GLY A 204 -2.56 9.86 -6.91
N ILE A 205 -2.41 9.38 -8.13
CA ILE A 205 -1.29 9.71 -9.01
C ILE A 205 -1.86 10.26 -10.32
N GLU A 206 -1.05 11.00 -11.07
CA GLU A 206 -1.41 11.49 -12.39
C GLU A 206 -1.34 10.34 -13.39
N LEU A 207 -2.49 10.07 -14.03
CA LEU A 207 -2.61 9.12 -15.14
C LEU A 207 -3.45 9.76 -16.23
N ALA A 208 -2.99 9.62 -17.48
CA ALA A 208 -3.65 10.21 -18.64
C ALA A 208 -3.96 11.72 -18.44
N GLY A 209 -2.99 12.48 -17.91
CA GLY A 209 -3.07 13.94 -17.76
C GLY A 209 -3.97 14.46 -16.63
N ALA A 210 -4.45 13.61 -15.73
CA ALA A 210 -5.23 14.04 -14.57
C ALA A 210 -4.93 13.21 -13.33
N ASN A 211 -5.05 13.82 -12.15
CA ASN A 211 -4.96 13.12 -10.88
C ASN A 211 -6.11 12.11 -10.73
N ARG A 212 -5.80 10.86 -10.43
CA ARG A 212 -6.76 9.76 -10.28
C ARG A 212 -6.85 9.34 -8.81
N PRO A 213 -7.87 9.78 -8.05
CA PRO A 213 -7.93 9.54 -6.62
C PRO A 213 -8.12 8.06 -6.28
N GLY A 214 -7.48 7.61 -5.20
CA GLY A 214 -7.66 6.28 -4.60
C GLY A 214 -7.28 5.09 -5.47
N VAL A 215 -6.56 5.32 -6.58
CA VAL A 215 -5.87 4.27 -7.35
C VAL A 215 -4.92 3.51 -6.45
N HIS A 216 -4.21 4.25 -5.58
CA HIS A 216 -3.35 3.73 -4.54
C HIS A 216 -3.83 4.16 -3.15
N ASP A 217 -3.31 3.50 -2.12
CA ASP A 217 -3.72 3.68 -0.73
C ASP A 217 -2.65 3.05 0.14
N PHE A 218 -2.32 3.70 1.25
CA PHE A 218 -1.51 3.15 2.32
C PHE A 218 -2.37 2.99 3.57
N ARG A 219 -2.36 1.81 4.17
CA ARG A 219 -3.13 1.53 5.38
C ARG A 219 -2.28 0.85 6.43
N LEU A 220 -2.62 1.15 7.67
CA LEU A 220 -2.06 0.51 8.84
C LEU A 220 -3.21 -0.04 9.68
N MET A 221 -2.98 -1.15 10.36
CA MET A 221 -3.90 -1.65 11.36
C MET A 221 -3.18 -2.16 12.60
N ARG A 222 -3.83 -1.99 13.75
CA ARG A 222 -3.51 -2.65 15.02
C ARG A 222 -4.64 -3.62 15.36
N ALA A 223 -4.28 -4.88 15.50
CA ALA A 223 -5.13 -5.97 15.97
C ALA A 223 -5.29 -5.91 17.50
N TRP A 224 -6.11 -6.79 18.09
CA TRP A 224 -6.41 -6.79 19.53
C TRP A 224 -5.18 -6.57 20.42
N GLY A 225 -5.32 -5.67 21.40
CA GLY A 225 -4.29 -5.34 22.39
C GLY A 225 -3.44 -4.11 22.08
N GLY A 226 -3.54 -3.55 20.87
CA GLY A 226 -2.87 -2.28 20.53
C GLY A 226 -3.53 -1.05 21.16
N GLU A 227 -2.79 0.05 21.23
CA GLU A 227 -3.33 1.37 21.57
C GLU A 227 -3.99 2.02 20.36
N ALA A 228 -4.98 2.89 20.61
CA ALA A 228 -5.58 3.71 19.56
C ALA A 228 -4.51 4.56 18.86
N TYR A 229 -4.69 4.83 17.57
CA TYR A 229 -3.77 5.69 16.85
C TYR A 229 -3.89 7.14 17.32
N THR A 230 -2.74 7.79 17.44
CA THR A 230 -2.62 9.20 17.78
C THR A 230 -2.61 10.07 16.52
N ILE A 231 -2.71 11.38 16.69
CA ILE A 231 -2.51 12.33 15.58
C ILE A 231 -1.07 12.26 15.05
N ALA A 232 -0.09 11.98 15.90
CA ALA A 232 1.29 11.79 15.46
C ALA A 232 1.41 10.57 14.53
N ASP A 233 0.77 9.46 14.89
CA ASP A 233 0.71 8.26 14.03
C ASP A 233 0.06 8.58 12.68
N LEU A 234 -1.06 9.32 12.69
CA LEU A 234 -1.73 9.75 11.46
C LEU A 234 -0.81 10.64 10.59
N ARG A 235 -0.08 11.59 11.19
CA ARG A 235 0.87 12.45 10.45
C ARG A 235 2.00 11.64 9.83
N SER A 236 2.58 10.69 10.57
CA SER A 236 3.61 9.79 10.03
C SER A 236 3.06 8.90 8.92
N ALA A 237 1.86 8.35 9.08
CA ALA A 237 1.22 7.55 8.05
C ALA A 237 0.93 8.37 6.77
N ILE A 238 0.47 9.61 6.91
CA ILE A 238 0.28 10.52 5.77
C ILE A 238 1.62 10.77 5.07
N ALA A 239 2.69 11.02 5.83
CA ALA A 239 4.02 11.26 5.27
C ALA A 239 4.56 10.05 4.50
N ILE A 240 4.38 8.84 5.04
CA ILE A 240 4.72 7.57 4.36
C ILE A 240 3.87 7.41 3.09
N GLY A 241 2.57 7.71 3.16
CA GLY A 241 1.67 7.69 2.01
C GLY A 241 2.12 8.65 0.90
N GLU A 242 2.58 9.85 1.24
CA GLU A 242 3.13 10.81 0.28
C GLU A 242 4.45 10.33 -0.34
N LEU A 243 5.34 9.71 0.45
CA LEU A 243 6.56 9.07 -0.04
C LEU A 243 6.22 7.94 -1.03
N LEU A 244 5.26 7.09 -0.70
CA LEU A 244 4.77 6.04 -1.60
C LEU A 244 4.11 6.64 -2.85
N ARG A 245 3.34 7.72 -2.73
CA ARG A 245 2.74 8.43 -3.87
C ARG A 245 3.82 8.92 -4.84
N VAL A 246 4.88 9.52 -4.33
CA VAL A 246 6.04 9.96 -5.12
C VAL A 246 6.70 8.77 -5.84
N PHE A 247 6.90 7.66 -5.13
CA PHE A 247 7.45 6.43 -5.69
C PHE A 247 6.58 5.86 -6.82
N TYR A 248 5.26 5.75 -6.60
CA TYR A 248 4.31 5.30 -7.62
C TYR A 248 4.21 6.24 -8.81
N GLN A 249 4.25 7.56 -8.59
CA GLN A 249 4.25 8.53 -9.68
C GLN A 249 5.50 8.36 -10.55
N ALA A 250 6.68 8.23 -9.95
CA ALA A 250 7.92 8.01 -10.69
C ALA A 250 7.85 6.72 -11.54
N HIS A 251 7.22 5.66 -11.03
CA HIS A 251 6.98 4.43 -11.79
C HIS A 251 6.03 4.66 -12.98
N ALA A 252 4.91 5.34 -12.76
CA ALA A 252 3.96 5.66 -13.83
C ALA A 252 4.58 6.55 -14.91
N ASP A 253 5.36 7.56 -14.51
CA ASP A 253 6.06 8.48 -15.41
C ASP A 253 7.12 7.74 -16.24
N HIS A 254 7.88 6.85 -15.60
CA HIS A 254 8.87 6.02 -16.29
C HIS A 254 8.21 5.16 -17.35
N LEU A 255 7.10 4.49 -17.03
CA LEU A 255 6.33 3.70 -17.98
C LEU A 255 5.74 4.53 -19.12
N ALA A 256 5.30 5.76 -18.85
CA ALA A 256 4.80 6.69 -19.86
C ALA A 256 5.90 7.15 -20.85
N SER A 257 7.18 7.02 -20.51
CA SER A 257 8.30 7.36 -21.39
C SER A 257 8.53 6.34 -22.54
N GLY A 258 7.74 5.27 -22.60
CA GLY A 258 7.77 4.28 -23.68
C GLY A 258 8.67 3.07 -23.44
N VAL A 259 9.16 2.88 -22.22
CA VAL A 259 9.86 1.65 -21.82
C VAL A 259 8.90 0.44 -21.79
N PRO A 260 9.43 -0.80 -21.84
CA PRO A 260 8.59 -1.99 -21.66
C PRO A 260 7.78 -1.93 -20.36
N PRO A 261 6.50 -2.34 -20.39
CA PRO A 261 5.66 -2.31 -19.20
C PRO A 261 6.18 -3.29 -18.13
N LEU A 262 6.18 -2.84 -16.88
CA LEU A 262 6.38 -3.68 -15.71
C LEU A 262 5.02 -3.88 -15.03
N ASP A 263 4.47 -5.08 -15.19
CA ASP A 263 3.30 -5.49 -14.43
C ASP A 263 3.75 -5.91 -13.02
N VAL A 264 3.00 -5.53 -11.99
CA VAL A 264 3.20 -6.10 -10.64
C VAL A 264 2.67 -7.54 -10.63
N VAL A 265 3.54 -8.50 -10.37
CA VAL A 265 3.28 -9.94 -10.39
C VAL A 265 3.18 -10.51 -8.97
N ASP A 266 3.99 -10.00 -8.04
CA ASP A 266 4.03 -10.41 -6.64
C ASP A 266 2.73 -10.08 -5.89
N PHE A 267 2.67 -10.42 -4.60
CA PHE A 267 1.53 -10.15 -3.71
C PHE A 267 0.22 -10.84 -4.14
N ASP A 268 0.32 -11.98 -4.80
CA ASP A 268 -0.80 -12.89 -5.04
C ASP A 268 -0.84 -14.02 -3.99
N ASN A 269 -1.80 -14.93 -4.12
CA ASN A 269 -1.98 -16.02 -3.16
C ASN A 269 -0.76 -16.95 -3.10
N SER A 270 -0.12 -17.23 -4.23
CA SER A 270 1.09 -18.07 -4.29
C SER A 270 2.28 -17.37 -3.63
N TRP A 271 2.44 -16.07 -3.88
CA TRP A 271 3.52 -15.28 -3.31
C TRP A 271 3.44 -15.26 -1.78
N TYR A 272 2.27 -14.99 -1.19
CA TYR A 272 2.11 -15.03 0.27
C TYR A 272 2.39 -16.41 0.84
N GLN A 273 1.93 -17.47 0.16
CA GLN A 273 2.19 -18.83 0.60
C GLN A 273 3.69 -19.13 0.55
N ALA A 274 4.41 -18.73 -0.49
CA ALA A 274 5.85 -18.97 -0.61
C ALA A 274 6.68 -18.15 0.39
N ARG A 275 6.33 -16.87 0.57
CA ARG A 275 7.06 -15.90 1.41
C ARG A 275 6.91 -16.15 2.91
N TYR A 276 5.71 -16.56 3.35
CA TYR A 276 5.37 -16.67 4.78
C TYR A 276 5.05 -18.11 5.22
N ASN A 277 5.36 -19.14 4.42
CA ASN A 277 5.15 -20.55 4.81
C ASN A 277 5.98 -20.98 6.04
N ASP A 278 7.10 -20.31 6.29
CA ASP A 278 7.99 -20.60 7.41
C ASP A 278 8.31 -19.30 8.19
N PRO A 279 7.43 -18.90 9.12
CA PRO A 279 7.59 -17.68 9.90
C PRO A 279 8.83 -17.67 10.80
N THR A 280 9.43 -18.83 11.10
CA THR A 280 10.62 -18.90 11.95
C THR A 280 11.85 -18.27 11.28
N LYS A 281 11.92 -18.29 9.95
CA LYS A 281 12.97 -17.59 9.17
C LYS A 281 12.85 -16.07 9.21
N LEU A 282 11.66 -15.54 9.52
CA LEU A 282 11.40 -14.10 9.59
C LEU A 282 11.80 -13.54 10.96
N ILE A 283 11.59 -14.30 12.04
CA ILE A 283 11.97 -13.92 13.41
C ILE A 283 13.50 -13.94 13.60
N LEU A 284 14.19 -14.94 13.02
CA LEU A 284 15.65 -15.09 13.16
C LEU A 284 16.49 -14.05 12.39
N LYS A 285 15.91 -13.35 11.39
CA LYS A 285 16.60 -12.25 10.69
C LYS A 285 16.73 -11.00 11.56
N GLU A 286 15.80 -10.75 12.49
CA GLU A 286 15.87 -9.59 13.40
C GLU A 286 16.95 -9.78 14.48
N GLU A 287 17.10 -10.99 15.04
CA GLU A 287 18.12 -11.26 16.08
C GLU A 287 19.56 -11.18 15.57
N ALA A 288 19.77 -11.30 14.25
CA ALA A 288 21.09 -11.22 13.64
C ALA A 288 21.51 -9.77 13.29
N HIS A 289 20.60 -8.79 13.36
CA HIS A 289 20.86 -7.39 12.96
C HIS A 289 20.50 -6.38 14.07
N GLY A 290 20.13 -6.85 15.27
CA GLY A 290 19.97 -6.05 16.49
C GLY A 290 21.26 -5.88 17.29
#